data_AF-A0A147EVY2-F1
#
_entry.id   AF-A0A147EVY2-F1
#
_cell.length_a   1.000
_cell.length_b   1.000
_cell.length_c   1.000
_cell.angle_alpha   90.00
_cell.angle_beta   90.00
_cell.angle_gamma   90.00
#
_symmetry.space_group_name_H-M   'P 1'
#
loop_
_entity.id
_entity.type
_entity.pdbx_description
1 polymer ?
#
loop_
_entity_poly.entity_id
_entity_poly.type
_entity_poly.pdbx_seq_one_letter_code
_entity_poly.pdbx_strand_id
1 'polypeptide(L)'
;MPVIAIALAALSAGLAQVAQAHILAQPDQPITFIVDGDLPHGITQETVDAAARDRALSYEPFTVLVVERDLTWDEYENGELPRGADVMVSVGIDPDDPDLALPDASRASVAKRLEGDEWNPNYSAAVDIREAFLNNVTQGQGPGAVVGAAL
;
A
#
# COMPACT_ATOMS: atom_id res chain seq x y z
N MET A 1 -38.34 36.64 1.87
CA MET A 1 -37.43 35.63 2.46
C MET A 1 -37.58 34.18 1.92
N PRO A 2 -38.08 33.87 0.70
CA PRO A 2 -38.05 32.50 0.18
C PRO A 2 -36.76 32.15 -0.59
N VAL A 3 -36.09 33.14 -1.18
CA VAL A 3 -34.91 32.94 -2.04
C VAL A 3 -33.71 32.37 -1.28
N ILE A 4 -33.48 32.81 -0.04
CA ILE A 4 -32.39 32.32 0.81
C ILE A 4 -32.62 30.85 1.21
N ALA A 5 -33.87 30.47 1.51
CA ALA A 5 -34.19 29.08 1.84
C ALA A 5 -34.01 28.14 0.64
N ILE A 6 -34.36 28.58 -0.56
CA ILE A 6 -34.14 27.82 -1.80
C ILE A 6 -32.63 27.67 -2.09
N ALA A 7 -31.85 28.73 -1.92
CA ALA A 7 -30.40 28.69 -2.12
C ALA A 7 -29.70 27.73 -1.15
N LEU A 8 -30.09 27.75 0.14
CA LEU A 8 -29.56 26.83 1.15
C LEU A 8 -29.97 25.38 0.87
N ALA A 9 -31.23 25.14 0.47
CA ALA A 9 -31.69 23.80 0.12
C ALA A 9 -30.94 23.24 -1.11
N ALA A 10 -30.69 24.07 -2.11
CA ALA A 10 -29.90 23.70 -3.29
C ALA A 10 -28.45 23.37 -2.93
N LEU A 11 -27.83 24.16 -2.04
CA LEU A 11 -26.47 23.89 -1.55
C LEU A 11 -26.40 22.57 -0.78
N SER A 12 -27.33 22.34 0.15
CA SER A 12 -27.39 21.10 0.94
C SER A 12 -27.62 19.88 0.07
N ALA A 13 -28.49 19.97 -0.94
CA ALA A 13 -28.72 18.89 -1.89
C ALA A 13 -27.45 18.60 -2.72
N GLY A 14 -26.76 19.65 -3.18
CA GLY A 14 -25.48 19.50 -3.90
C GLY A 14 -24.40 18.83 -3.06
N LEU A 15 -24.24 19.25 -1.80
CA LEU A 15 -23.30 18.64 -0.85
C LEU A 15 -23.67 17.18 -0.56
N ALA A 16 -24.95 16.86 -0.40
CA ALA A 16 -25.41 15.49 -0.19
C ALA A 16 -25.12 14.59 -1.40
N GLN A 17 -25.27 15.10 -2.62
CA GLN A 17 -24.92 14.36 -3.85
C GLN A 17 -23.42 14.10 -3.96
N VAL A 18 -22.58 15.09 -3.63
CA VAL A 18 -21.11 14.92 -3.62
C VAL A 18 -20.69 13.91 -2.55
N ALA A 19 -21.24 14.02 -1.34
CA ALA A 19 -20.96 13.08 -0.26
C ALA A 19 -21.39 11.65 -0.63
N GLN A 20 -22.57 11.49 -1.22
CA GLN A 20 -23.04 10.18 -1.66
C GLN A 20 -22.18 9.58 -2.77
N ALA A 21 -21.71 10.40 -3.73
CA ALA A 21 -20.80 9.95 -4.78
C ALA A 21 -19.46 9.49 -4.20
N HIS A 22 -18.95 10.16 -3.18
CA HIS A 22 -17.71 9.77 -2.50
C HIS A 22 -17.88 8.49 -1.67
N ILE A 23 -19.01 8.31 -0.99
CA ILE A 23 -19.31 7.09 -0.21
C ILE A 23 -19.48 5.86 -1.09
N LEU A 24 -20.02 6.03 -2.30
CA LEU A 24 -20.24 4.94 -3.25
C LEU A 24 -19.07 4.71 -4.20
N ALA A 25 -18.01 5.52 -4.11
CA ALA A 25 -16.82 5.35 -4.92
C ALA A 25 -16.20 3.99 -4.62
N GLN A 26 -15.93 3.21 -5.66
CA GLN A 26 -15.17 1.97 -5.55
C GLN A 26 -13.74 2.25 -6.03
N PRO A 27 -12.74 1.56 -5.46
CA PRO A 27 -11.39 1.65 -5.99
C PRO A 27 -11.37 1.11 -7.43
N ASP A 28 -10.91 1.93 -8.37
CA ASP A 28 -10.89 1.61 -9.81
C ASP A 28 -9.53 1.93 -10.47
N GLN A 29 -8.57 2.47 -9.72
CA GLN A 29 -7.23 2.78 -10.19
C GLN A 29 -6.31 1.58 -10.01
N PRO A 30 -5.43 1.26 -10.96
CA PRO A 30 -4.54 0.11 -10.86
C PRO A 30 -3.40 0.37 -9.86
N ILE A 31 -3.11 -0.63 -9.03
CA ILE A 31 -1.85 -0.71 -8.27
C ILE A 31 -0.79 -1.35 -9.17
N THR A 32 0.34 -0.69 -9.34
CA THR A 32 1.47 -1.22 -10.13
C THR A 32 2.44 -1.94 -9.20
N PHE A 33 2.78 -3.20 -9.49
CA PHE A 33 3.79 -3.95 -8.74
C PHE A 33 5.08 -4.07 -9.55
N ILE A 34 6.21 -3.81 -8.91
CA ILE A 34 7.54 -4.01 -9.48
C ILE A 34 8.27 -4.98 -8.56
N VAL A 35 8.64 -6.15 -9.07
CA VAL A 35 9.38 -7.16 -8.32
C VAL A 35 10.84 -7.11 -8.74
N ASP A 36 11.75 -6.85 -7.80
CA ASP A 36 13.19 -6.79 -8.05
C ASP A 36 13.79 -8.21 -8.04
N GLY A 37 13.69 -8.90 -9.17
CA GLY A 37 14.24 -10.25 -9.38
C GLY A 37 13.27 -11.39 -9.03
N ASP A 38 13.84 -12.59 -8.89
CA ASP A 38 13.10 -13.77 -8.45
C ASP A 38 13.25 -13.91 -6.94
N LEU A 39 12.17 -13.60 -6.22
CA LEU A 39 12.16 -13.58 -4.76
C LEU A 39 11.72 -14.94 -4.20
N PRO A 40 12.03 -15.23 -2.92
CA PRO A 40 11.56 -16.43 -2.24
C PRO A 40 10.02 -16.59 -2.23
N HIS A 41 9.55 -17.77 -1.84
CA HIS A 41 8.11 -18.12 -1.79
C HIS A 41 7.38 -18.03 -3.15
N GLY A 42 8.14 -18.16 -4.24
CA GLY A 42 7.59 -18.09 -5.60
C GLY A 42 7.13 -16.69 -6.00
N ILE A 43 7.60 -15.65 -5.30
CA ILE A 43 7.30 -14.25 -5.62
C ILE A 43 8.16 -13.85 -6.82
N THR A 44 7.53 -13.78 -7.98
CA THR A 44 8.10 -13.29 -9.24
C THR A 44 7.15 -12.27 -9.85
N GLN A 45 7.63 -11.42 -10.76
CA GLN A 45 6.77 -10.46 -11.45
C GLN A 45 5.53 -11.13 -12.07
N GLU A 46 5.71 -12.26 -12.77
CA GLU A 46 4.60 -12.98 -13.42
C GLU A 46 3.55 -13.45 -12.40
N THR A 47 3.99 -14.00 -11.28
CA THR A 47 3.08 -14.53 -10.25
C THR A 47 2.35 -13.43 -9.49
N VAL A 48 3.01 -12.28 -9.26
CA VAL A 48 2.39 -11.10 -8.62
C VAL A 48 1.38 -10.46 -9.57
N ASP A 49 1.72 -10.29 -10.85
CA ASP A 49 0.78 -9.79 -11.87
C ASP A 49 -0.45 -10.70 -12.00
N ALA A 50 -0.25 -12.02 -11.93
CA ALA A 50 -1.34 -12.98 -11.94
C ALA A 50 -2.23 -12.88 -10.68
N ALA A 51 -1.64 -12.64 -9.51
CA ALA A 51 -2.38 -12.47 -8.25
C ALA A 51 -3.10 -11.11 -8.17
N ALA A 52 -2.52 -10.06 -8.78
CA ALA A 52 -3.06 -8.70 -8.80
C ALA A 52 -4.22 -8.52 -9.77
N ARG A 53 -4.31 -9.36 -10.80
CA ARG A 53 -5.33 -9.29 -11.85
C ARG A 53 -6.74 -9.22 -11.26
N ASP A 54 -7.46 -8.15 -11.59
CA ASP A 54 -8.84 -7.87 -11.18
C ASP A 54 -9.05 -7.74 -9.66
N ARG A 55 -7.98 -7.57 -8.87
CA ARG A 55 -8.05 -7.49 -7.39
C ARG A 55 -7.28 -6.32 -6.80
N ALA A 56 -6.20 -5.88 -7.43
CA ALA A 56 -5.34 -4.82 -6.94
C ALA A 56 -5.79 -3.45 -7.46
N LEU A 57 -6.89 -2.95 -6.90
CA LEU A 57 -7.43 -1.64 -7.22
C LEU A 57 -7.35 -0.70 -6.01
N SER A 58 -7.05 0.56 -6.29
CA SER A 58 -6.93 1.66 -5.33
C SER A 58 -7.79 2.85 -5.75
N TYR A 59 -7.94 3.84 -4.86
CA TYR A 59 -8.60 5.11 -5.19
C TYR A 59 -7.71 6.05 -6.00
N GLU A 60 -6.39 5.89 -5.87
CA GLU A 60 -5.37 6.64 -6.61
C GLU A 60 -4.29 5.68 -7.10
N PRO A 61 -3.74 5.86 -8.31
CA PRO A 61 -2.69 4.97 -8.80
C PRO A 61 -1.42 5.13 -7.95
N PHE A 62 -0.85 4.01 -7.51
CA PHE A 62 0.43 3.98 -6.81
C PHE A 62 1.24 2.73 -7.17
N THR A 63 2.54 2.80 -6.92
CA THR A 63 3.49 1.74 -7.26
C THR A 63 4.11 1.11 -6.02
N VAL A 64 4.05 -0.22 -5.95
CA VAL A 64 4.69 -1.04 -4.93
C VAL A 64 5.94 -1.69 -5.50
N LEU A 65 7.09 -1.40 -4.92
CA LEU A 65 8.35 -2.07 -5.21
C LEU A 65 8.58 -3.19 -4.17
N VAL A 66 8.87 -4.39 -4.63
CA VAL A 66 9.19 -5.54 -3.77
C VAL A 66 10.65 -5.92 -3.95
N VAL A 67 11.40 -5.96 -2.85
CA VAL A 67 12.85 -6.25 -2.84
C VAL A 67 13.17 -7.42 -1.93
N GLU A 68 14.24 -8.17 -2.26
CA GLU A 68 14.70 -9.27 -1.42
C GLU A 68 15.35 -8.78 -0.12
N ARG A 69 16.21 -7.76 -0.24
CA ARG A 69 17.06 -7.24 0.84
C ARG A 69 16.30 -6.46 1.90
N ASP A 70 16.91 -6.30 3.07
CA ASP A 70 16.44 -5.35 4.08
C ASP A 70 16.48 -3.91 3.57
N LEU A 71 15.55 -3.10 4.09
CA LEU A 71 15.52 -1.67 3.79
C LEU A 71 16.58 -0.95 4.62
N THR A 72 17.24 0.00 4.01
CA THR A 72 18.16 0.90 4.72
C THR A 72 17.39 1.82 5.67
N TRP A 73 18.09 2.37 6.66
CA TRP A 73 17.48 3.32 7.59
C TRP A 73 16.81 4.51 6.87
N ASP A 74 17.43 5.04 5.83
CA ASP A 74 16.88 6.16 5.06
C ASP A 74 15.65 5.76 4.24
N GLU A 75 15.66 4.56 3.67
CA GLU A 75 14.49 4.02 2.97
C GLU A 75 13.32 3.83 3.92
N TYR A 76 13.54 3.24 5.09
CA TYR A 76 12.50 2.96 6.08
C TYR A 76 12.00 4.21 6.83
N GLU A 77 12.91 4.96 7.45
CA GLU A 77 12.57 6.07 8.36
C GLU A 77 12.26 7.36 7.60
N ASN A 78 12.96 7.60 6.49
CA ASN A 78 12.81 8.83 5.72
C ASN A 78 11.93 8.65 4.46
N GLY A 79 11.56 7.42 4.12
CA GLY A 79 10.75 7.12 2.94
C GLY A 79 11.48 7.45 1.64
N GLU A 80 12.82 7.34 1.61
CA GLU A 80 13.65 7.60 0.44
C GLU A 80 13.58 6.45 -0.56
N LEU A 81 12.47 6.37 -1.29
CA LEU A 81 12.23 5.30 -2.26
C LEU A 81 12.89 5.57 -3.62
N PRO A 82 13.25 4.51 -4.38
CA PRO A 82 13.65 4.65 -5.78
C PRO A 82 12.60 5.41 -6.60
N ARG A 83 13.05 6.14 -7.64
CA ARG A 83 12.14 6.96 -8.47
C ARG A 83 11.03 6.11 -9.07
N GLY A 84 9.79 6.49 -8.78
CA GLY A 84 8.59 5.82 -9.30
C GLY A 84 8.01 4.75 -8.39
N ALA A 85 8.60 4.48 -7.22
CA ALA A 85 7.98 3.69 -6.17
C ALA A 85 7.33 4.62 -5.13
N ASP A 86 6.10 4.30 -4.75
CA ASP A 86 5.35 4.98 -3.69
C ASP A 86 5.35 4.16 -2.40
N VAL A 87 5.46 2.84 -2.52
CA VAL A 87 5.60 1.89 -1.42
C VAL A 87 6.75 0.94 -1.74
N MET A 88 7.52 0.54 -0.74
CA MET A 88 8.56 -0.48 -0.86
C MET A 88 8.38 -1.55 0.22
N VAL A 89 8.33 -2.81 -0.19
CA VAL A 89 8.19 -3.96 0.69
C VAL A 89 9.43 -4.83 0.56
N SER A 90 10.08 -5.09 1.68
CA SER A 90 11.18 -6.03 1.78
C SER A 90 10.67 -7.42 2.16
N VAL A 91 11.12 -8.42 1.42
CA VAL A 91 10.91 -9.83 1.76
C VAL A 91 11.82 -10.23 2.93
N GLY A 92 13.02 -9.65 3.01
CA GLY A 92 13.85 -9.59 4.22
C GLY A 92 14.12 -10.96 4.86
N ILE A 93 14.43 -11.96 4.02
CA ILE A 93 14.74 -13.31 4.49
C ILE A 93 16.24 -13.43 4.69
N ASP A 94 16.63 -13.70 5.93
CA ASP A 94 17.92 -14.28 6.23
C ASP A 94 17.86 -15.78 5.85
N PRO A 95 18.60 -16.23 4.81
CA PRO A 95 18.61 -17.64 4.44
C PRO A 95 19.17 -18.55 5.54
N ASP A 96 19.92 -17.98 6.49
CA ASP A 96 20.50 -18.69 7.63
C ASP A 96 19.56 -18.72 8.85
N ASP A 97 18.48 -17.93 8.86
CA ASP A 97 17.48 -17.90 9.93
C ASP A 97 16.07 -17.52 9.45
N PRO A 98 15.32 -18.49 8.89
CA PRO A 98 13.97 -18.24 8.37
C PRO A 98 12.91 -18.01 9.46
N ASP A 99 13.24 -18.25 10.74
CA ASP A 99 12.26 -18.31 11.85
C ASP A 99 12.44 -17.24 12.95
N LEU A 100 13.61 -16.57 13.12
CA LEU A 100 13.94 -15.89 14.41
C LEU A 100 14.23 -14.38 14.43
N ALA A 101 13.85 -13.59 13.43
CA ALA A 101 13.71 -12.16 13.67
C ALA A 101 12.22 -11.81 13.85
N LEU A 102 11.85 -11.34 15.06
CA LEU A 102 10.61 -10.59 15.25
C LEU A 102 10.43 -9.64 14.05
N PRO A 103 9.22 -9.50 13.47
CA PRO A 103 8.97 -8.63 12.33
C PRO A 103 9.59 -7.25 12.52
N ASP A 104 10.77 -7.01 11.94
CA ASP A 104 11.41 -5.71 12.06
C ASP A 104 10.56 -4.69 11.29
N ALA A 105 10.38 -3.51 11.86
CA ALA A 105 9.61 -2.43 11.24
C ALA A 105 10.26 -1.98 9.92
N SER A 106 11.57 -2.18 9.78
CA SER A 106 12.35 -1.97 8.55
C SER A 106 11.90 -2.79 7.33
N ARG A 107 10.95 -3.73 7.46
CA ARG A 107 10.52 -4.59 6.34
C ARG A 107 9.54 -3.95 5.36
N ALA A 108 8.96 -2.80 5.68
CA ALA A 108 8.14 -2.06 4.73
C ALA A 108 8.39 -0.56 4.89
N SER A 109 8.29 0.17 3.79
CA SER A 109 8.41 1.61 3.74
C SER A 109 7.35 2.19 2.81
N VAL A 110 6.87 3.38 3.17
CA VAL A 110 5.92 4.15 2.38
C VAL A 110 6.58 5.50 2.10
N ALA A 111 6.55 5.96 0.85
CA ALA A 111 7.06 7.28 0.49
C ALA A 111 6.35 8.35 1.31
N LYS A 112 7.08 9.38 1.75
CA LYS A 112 6.65 10.47 2.65
C LYS A 112 5.46 11.34 2.15
N ARG A 113 4.72 10.90 1.13
CA ARG A 113 3.65 11.64 0.46
C ARG A 113 2.26 11.23 0.97
N LEU A 114 2.01 11.43 2.25
CA LEU A 114 0.64 11.65 2.75
C LEU A 114 0.61 13.09 3.26
N GLU A 115 0.11 14.01 2.44
CA GLU A 115 -0.04 15.42 2.83
C GLU A 115 -1.04 15.53 3.99
N GLY A 116 -0.55 15.74 5.22
CA GLY A 116 -1.44 16.05 6.36
C GLY A 116 -0.90 15.75 7.75
N ASP A 117 0.12 14.90 7.91
CA ASP A 117 0.58 14.45 9.22
C ASP A 117 2.02 14.88 9.51
N GLU A 118 2.19 15.73 10.53
CA GLU A 118 3.44 16.43 10.84
C GLU A 118 4.46 15.57 11.62
N TRP A 119 4.10 14.36 12.05
CA TRP A 119 4.98 13.48 12.83
C TRP A 119 4.88 12.02 12.35
N ASN A 120 5.79 11.64 11.44
CA ASN A 120 5.95 10.30 10.85
C ASN A 120 4.63 9.64 10.32
N PRO A 121 3.97 10.25 9.31
CA PRO A 121 2.69 9.77 8.73
C PRO A 121 2.67 8.30 8.31
N ASN A 122 3.84 7.73 8.05
CA ASN A 122 3.95 6.47 7.32
C ASN A 122 4.32 5.29 8.21
N TYR A 123 4.66 5.52 9.48
CA TYR A 123 5.03 4.42 10.38
C TYR A 123 3.87 3.43 10.57
N SER A 124 2.65 3.93 10.79
CA SER A 124 1.46 3.07 10.94
C SER A 124 1.16 2.30 9.65
N ALA A 125 1.16 2.99 8.51
CA ALA A 125 0.90 2.36 7.21
C ALA A 125 1.97 1.31 6.86
N ALA A 126 3.25 1.62 7.11
CA ALA A 126 4.34 0.67 6.91
C ALA A 126 4.21 -0.57 7.83
N VAL A 127 3.81 -0.37 9.10
CA VAL A 127 3.52 -1.46 10.03
C VAL A 127 2.37 -2.34 9.53
N ASP A 128 1.28 -1.74 9.09
CA ASP A 128 0.10 -2.46 8.60
C ASP A 128 0.41 -3.27 7.32
N ILE A 129 1.08 -2.64 6.35
CA ILE A 129 1.55 -3.29 5.11
C ILE A 129 2.45 -4.49 5.44
N ARG A 130 3.41 -4.29 6.34
CA ARG A 130 4.31 -5.35 6.80
C ARG A 130 3.56 -6.50 7.45
N GLU A 131 2.63 -6.21 8.36
CA GLU A 131 1.87 -7.24 9.07
C GLU A 131 0.99 -8.04 8.12
N ALA A 132 0.31 -7.36 7.19
CA ALA A 132 -0.45 -8.00 6.14
C ALA A 132 0.43 -8.91 5.26
N PHE A 133 1.61 -8.42 4.85
CA PHE A 133 2.57 -9.21 4.09
C PHE A 133 2.99 -10.48 4.85
N LEU A 134 3.49 -10.33 6.08
CA LEU A 134 4.02 -11.44 6.86
C LEU A 134 2.95 -12.47 7.24
N ASN A 135 1.76 -12.02 7.62
CA ASN A 135 0.64 -12.91 7.91
C ASN A 135 0.26 -13.76 6.70
N ASN A 136 0.34 -13.20 5.49
CA ASN A 136 -0.01 -13.92 4.27
C ASN A 136 1.14 -14.81 3.77
N VAL A 137 2.41 -14.35 3.86
CA VAL A 137 3.58 -15.19 3.49
C VAL A 137 3.68 -16.40 4.41
N THR A 138 3.50 -16.25 5.72
CA THR A 138 3.54 -17.36 6.69
C THR A 138 2.41 -18.37 6.49
N GLN A 139 1.30 -17.96 5.84
CA GLN A 139 0.22 -18.85 5.41
C GLN A 139 0.49 -19.52 4.04
N GLY A 140 1.65 -19.29 3.45
CA GLY A 140 2.03 -19.85 2.15
C GLY A 140 1.45 -19.11 0.95
N GLN A 141 0.99 -17.86 1.12
CA GLN A 141 0.35 -17.09 0.04
C GLN A 141 1.32 -16.34 -0.88
N GLY A 142 2.63 -16.36 -0.63
CA GLY A 142 3.70 -15.84 -1.51
C GLY A 142 3.30 -14.60 -2.33
N PRO A 143 3.02 -14.73 -3.66
CA PRO A 143 2.60 -13.61 -4.50
C PRO A 143 1.33 -12.88 -4.05
N GLY A 144 0.36 -13.62 -3.50
CA GLY A 144 -0.85 -13.07 -2.91
C GLY A 144 -0.59 -12.26 -1.63
N ALA A 145 0.52 -12.53 -0.93
CA ALA A 145 0.91 -11.74 0.23
C ALA A 145 1.36 -10.32 -0.16
N VAL A 146 2.06 -10.18 -1.29
CA VAL A 146 2.43 -8.88 -1.87
C VAL A 146 1.19 -8.08 -2.22
N VAL A 147 0.24 -8.70 -2.93
CA VAL A 147 -1.01 -8.05 -3.35
C VAL A 147 -1.86 -7.69 -2.13
N GLY A 148 -2.01 -8.61 -1.19
CA GLY A 148 -2.80 -8.39 0.04
C GLY A 148 -2.19 -7.34 0.97
N ALA A 149 -0.88 -7.13 0.92
CA ALA A 149 -0.22 -6.07 1.69
C ALA A 149 -0.48 -4.67 1.12
N ALA A 150 -0.88 -4.57 -0.15
CA ALA A 150 -1.18 -3.31 -0.83
C ALA A 150 -2.66 -2.92 -0.80
N LEU A 151 -3.54 -3.76 -0.23
CA LEU A 151 -4.99 -3.58 -0.15
C LEU A 151 -5.44 -3.22 1.28
#